data_AF-A0A5C5YX11-F1
#
_entry.id   AF-A0A5C5YX11-F1
#
_cell.length_a   1.000
_cell.length_b   1.000
_cell.length_c   1.000
_cell.angle_alpha   90.00
_cell.angle_beta   90.00
_cell.angle_gamma   90.00
#
_symmetry.space_group_name_H-M   'P 1'
#
loop_
_entity.id
_entity.type
_entity.pdbx_description
1 polymer ?
#
loop_
_entity_poly.entity_id
_entity_poly.type
_entity_poly.pdbx_seq_one_letter_code
_entity_poly.pdbx_strand_id
1 'polypeptide(L)'
;MPIQVTCPKCFKRFQVSEKFAGKKGPCPSCKNTITVPDKNEEVVIHEQPDDAPKDRSGQSVLKPIARVETNVTRKGLIFTIVSVLVVFAVALGFRLAGGDSDAGPPLWAKIIGLVALAPPLVWAGYSFVYDQELEPYRGDELRNRVILSSLLLALVWIVYAFVPSYVLELDHAAEMSYTVFGIIFCVMLGIGAFIAVATFELEVIGGLTLAGLYFLTVVLLALVSGVTLAGISPAV
;
A
#
# COMPACT_ATOMS: atom_id res chain seq x y z
N MET A 1 -22.59 -42.46 2.86
CA MET A 1 -21.92 -41.66 3.90
C MET A 1 -21.90 -42.46 5.21
N PRO A 2 -20.87 -42.35 6.05
CA PRO A 2 -20.86 -42.95 7.38
C PRO A 2 -21.71 -42.12 8.36
N ILE A 3 -22.56 -42.78 9.15
CA ILE A 3 -23.39 -42.15 10.21
C ILE A 3 -22.54 -42.03 11.47
N GLN A 4 -22.43 -40.83 12.05
CA GLN A 4 -21.78 -40.65 13.35
C GLN A 4 -22.78 -40.97 14.48
N VAL A 5 -22.47 -42.01 15.27
CA VAL A 5 -23.30 -42.44 16.38
C VAL A 5 -22.56 -42.19 17.69
N THR A 6 -23.24 -41.60 18.67
CA THR A 6 -22.73 -41.44 20.04
C THR A 6 -23.40 -42.46 20.95
N CYS A 7 -22.61 -43.32 21.62
CA CYS A 7 -23.18 -44.30 22.55
C CYS A 7 -23.68 -43.60 23.84
N PRO A 8 -24.91 -43.88 24.32
CA PRO A 8 -25.44 -43.26 25.54
C PRO A 8 -24.78 -43.78 26.84
N LYS A 9 -24.04 -44.89 26.79
CA LYS A 9 -23.42 -45.51 27.98
C LYS A 9 -21.95 -45.17 28.15
N CYS A 10 -21.18 -45.15 27.05
CA CYS A 10 -19.74 -44.88 27.11
C CYS A 10 -19.35 -43.56 26.44
N PHE A 11 -20.31 -42.81 25.87
CA PHE A 11 -20.15 -41.51 25.21
C PHE A 11 -19.11 -41.45 24.07
N LYS A 12 -18.52 -42.59 23.69
CA LYS A 12 -17.63 -42.67 22.54
C LYS A 12 -18.44 -42.51 21.25
N ARG A 13 -17.92 -41.65 20.38
CA ARG A 13 -18.41 -41.41 19.02
C ARG A 13 -17.74 -42.38 18.07
N PHE A 14 -18.50 -42.98 17.17
CA PHE A 14 -17.96 -43.87 16.16
C PHE A 14 -18.79 -43.81 14.88
N GLN A 15 -18.18 -44.21 13.77
CA GLN A 15 -18.79 -44.17 12.46
C GLN A 15 -19.34 -45.55 12.08
N VAL A 16 -20.60 -45.58 11.67
CA VAL A 16 -21.30 -46.80 11.26
C VAL A 16 -21.74 -46.65 9.81
N SER A 17 -21.73 -47.74 9.05
CA SER A 17 -22.22 -47.70 7.66
C SER A 17 -23.74 -47.47 7.62
N GLU A 18 -24.21 -46.77 6.58
CA GLU A 18 -25.63 -46.49 6.34
C GLU A 18 -26.54 -47.72 6.34
N LYS A 19 -26.00 -48.93 6.07
CA LYS A 19 -26.78 -50.19 6.07
C LYS A 19 -27.37 -50.56 7.44
N PHE A 20 -26.87 -49.91 8.50
CA PHE A 20 -27.30 -50.11 9.88
C PHE A 20 -28.19 -48.97 10.39
N ALA A 21 -28.57 -48.00 9.56
CA ALA A 21 -29.57 -46.98 9.92
C ALA A 21 -30.86 -47.66 10.45
N GLY A 22 -31.38 -47.15 11.57
CA GLY A 22 -32.61 -47.65 12.22
C GLY A 22 -32.47 -49.01 12.93
N LYS A 23 -31.30 -49.68 12.84
CA LYS A 23 -31.09 -51.01 13.42
C LYS A 23 -30.46 -50.94 14.81
N LYS A 24 -30.79 -51.92 15.65
CA LYS A 24 -30.15 -52.12 16.96
C LYS A 24 -28.88 -52.96 16.81
N GLY A 25 -27.79 -52.52 17.42
CA GLY A 25 -26.51 -53.24 17.40
C GLY A 25 -25.67 -52.98 18.65
N PRO A 26 -24.71 -53.86 18.98
CA PRO A 26 -23.82 -53.66 20.11
C PRO A 26 -22.80 -52.55 19.84
N CYS A 27 -22.57 -51.68 20.82
CA CYS A 27 -21.50 -50.69 20.75
C CYS A 27 -20.12 -51.37 20.73
N PRO A 28 -19.19 -50.98 19.84
CA PRO A 28 -17.87 -51.61 19.72
C PRO A 28 -17.00 -51.44 20.98
N SER A 29 -17.26 -50.42 21.82
CA SER A 29 -16.44 -50.17 23.02
C SER A 29 -17.01 -50.73 24.31
N CYS A 30 -18.34 -50.80 24.48
CA CYS A 30 -18.97 -51.21 25.75
C CYS A 30 -19.98 -52.35 25.61
N LYS A 31 -20.17 -52.85 24.37
CA LYS A 31 -21.10 -53.93 23.99
C LYS A 31 -22.57 -53.69 24.34
N ASN A 32 -22.90 -52.51 24.84
CA ASN A 32 -24.28 -52.13 25.13
C ASN A 32 -25.07 -52.02 23.82
N THR A 33 -26.29 -52.55 23.79
CA THR A 33 -27.17 -52.44 22.62
C THR A 33 -27.60 -50.99 22.44
N ILE A 34 -27.29 -50.40 21.28
CA ILE A 34 -27.70 -49.06 20.90
C ILE A 34 -28.52 -49.11 19.62
N THR A 35 -29.43 -48.16 19.45
CA THR A 35 -30.16 -47.96 18.18
C THR A 35 -29.39 -46.93 17.37
N VAL A 36 -29.06 -47.25 16.12
CA VAL A 36 -28.45 -46.30 15.18
C VAL A 36 -29.56 -45.38 14.65
N PRO A 37 -29.40 -44.04 14.71
CA PRO A 37 -30.38 -43.10 14.18
C PRO A 37 -30.71 -43.38 12.71
N ASP A 38 -31.96 -43.13 12.32
CA ASP A 38 -32.37 -43.24 10.93
C ASP A 38 -31.82 -42.09 10.10
N LYS A 39 -31.60 -42.33 8.81
CA LYS A 39 -31.06 -41.34 7.87
C LYS A 39 -31.96 -40.09 7.74
N ASN A 40 -33.24 -40.20 8.10
CA ASN A 40 -34.19 -39.08 8.09
C ASN A 40 -34.16 -38.25 9.39
N GLU A 41 -33.44 -38.70 10.41
CA GLU A 41 -33.28 -38.00 11.70
C GLU A 41 -31.95 -37.23 11.72
N GLU A 42 -31.51 -36.76 10.56
CA GLU A 42 -30.44 -35.77 10.49
C GLU A 42 -30.99 -34.45 11.03
N VAL A 43 -30.38 -33.96 12.10
CA VAL A 43 -30.69 -32.64 12.65
C VAL A 43 -30.20 -31.63 11.61
N VAL A 44 -31.08 -31.27 10.68
CA VAL A 44 -30.90 -30.13 9.80
C VAL A 44 -30.90 -28.91 10.72
N ILE A 45 -29.70 -28.40 11.02
CA ILE A 45 -29.55 -27.12 11.70
C ILE A 45 -30.07 -26.08 10.72
N HIS A 46 -31.34 -25.72 10.85
CA HIS A 46 -31.89 -24.58 10.16
C HIS A 46 -31.18 -23.35 10.71
N GLU A 47 -30.29 -22.76 9.92
CA GLU A 47 -29.79 -21.42 10.19
C GLU A 47 -31.01 -20.51 10.34
N GLN A 48 -31.15 -19.86 11.50
CA GLN A 48 -32.30 -19.01 11.76
C GLN A 48 -32.39 -17.97 10.63
N PRO A 49 -33.57 -17.78 10.02
CA PRO A 49 -33.74 -16.73 9.03
C PRO A 49 -33.30 -15.41 9.64
N ASP A 50 -32.52 -14.63 8.90
CA ASP A 50 -32.11 -13.28 9.29
C ASP A 50 -33.38 -12.41 9.32
N ASP A 51 -34.01 -12.32 10.50
CA ASP A 51 -35.23 -11.56 10.79
C ASP A 51 -34.99 -10.04 10.81
N ALA A 52 -33.79 -9.59 10.43
CA ALA A 52 -33.48 -8.19 10.29
C ALA A 52 -34.36 -7.54 9.20
N PRO A 53 -34.92 -6.34 9.47
CA PRO A 53 -35.61 -5.54 8.46
C PRO A 53 -34.77 -5.45 7.19
N LYS A 54 -35.35 -5.78 6.04
CA LYS A 54 -34.66 -5.76 4.74
C LYS A 54 -34.99 -4.48 3.97
N ASP A 55 -34.03 -3.98 3.21
CA ASP A 55 -34.24 -2.87 2.29
C ASP A 55 -34.99 -3.33 1.02
N ARG A 56 -35.25 -2.40 0.09
CA ARG A 56 -35.89 -2.71 -1.22
C ARG A 56 -35.06 -3.67 -2.08
N SER A 57 -33.77 -3.84 -1.75
CA SER A 57 -32.79 -4.68 -2.44
C SER A 57 -32.65 -6.06 -1.79
N GLY A 58 -33.37 -6.33 -0.69
CA GLY A 58 -33.31 -7.58 0.07
C GLY A 58 -32.13 -7.71 1.04
N GLN A 59 -31.37 -6.64 1.29
CA GLN A 59 -30.26 -6.58 2.25
C GLN A 59 -30.76 -6.22 3.64
N SER A 60 -30.27 -6.90 4.68
CA SER A 60 -30.62 -6.60 6.07
C SER A 60 -30.06 -5.23 6.49
N VAL A 61 -30.97 -4.31 6.85
CA VAL A 61 -30.67 -2.92 7.21
C VAL A 61 -29.91 -2.83 8.54
N LEU A 62 -30.12 -3.78 9.44
CA LEU A 62 -29.47 -3.83 10.75
C LEU A 62 -28.13 -4.56 10.74
N LYS A 63 -27.70 -5.11 9.60
CA LYS A 63 -26.39 -5.73 9.50
C LYS A 63 -25.32 -4.64 9.57
N PRO A 64 -24.34 -4.72 10.49
CA PRO A 64 -23.24 -3.77 10.53
C PRO A 64 -22.57 -3.68 9.16
N ILE A 65 -22.32 -2.46 8.69
CA ILE A 65 -21.61 -2.25 7.43
C ILE A 65 -20.22 -2.87 7.60
N ALA A 66 -19.94 -3.88 6.78
CA ALA A 66 -18.64 -4.55 6.82
C ALA A 66 -17.56 -3.54 6.38
N ARG A 67 -16.47 -3.47 7.15
CA ARG A 67 -15.29 -2.69 6.77
C ARG A 67 -14.80 -3.18 5.40
N VAL A 68 -14.79 -2.29 4.41
CA VAL A 68 -14.23 -2.57 3.09
C VAL A 68 -12.81 -2.03 3.08
N GLU A 69 -11.83 -2.92 3.13
CA GLU A 69 -10.41 -2.53 3.08
C GLU A 69 -10.00 -2.11 1.66
N THR A 70 -9.27 -1.00 1.53
CA THR A 70 -8.53 -0.73 0.29
C THR A 70 -7.33 -1.66 0.22
N ASN A 71 -7.52 -2.81 -0.40
CA ASN A 71 -6.41 -3.69 -0.71
C ASN A 71 -5.49 -3.03 -1.73
N VAL A 72 -4.18 -3.06 -1.45
CA VAL A 72 -3.15 -2.71 -2.43
C VAL A 72 -3.36 -3.59 -3.65
N THR A 73 -3.88 -3.00 -4.73
CA THR A 73 -4.19 -3.79 -5.92
C THR A 73 -2.89 -4.34 -6.49
N ARG A 74 -2.84 -5.66 -6.74
CA ARG A 74 -1.65 -6.30 -7.33
C ARG A 74 -1.21 -5.59 -8.61
N LYS A 75 -2.17 -5.13 -9.41
CA LYS A 75 -1.92 -4.33 -10.61
C LYS A 75 -1.24 -3.00 -10.28
N GLY A 76 -1.78 -2.22 -9.34
CA GLY A 76 -1.20 -0.95 -8.91
C GLY A 76 0.22 -1.11 -8.39
N LEU A 77 0.49 -2.13 -7.56
CA LEU A 77 1.84 -2.44 -7.08
C LEU A 77 2.81 -2.81 -8.21
N ILE A 78 2.38 -3.59 -9.19
CA ILE A 78 3.21 -3.91 -10.36
C ILE A 78 3.50 -2.63 -11.16
N PHE A 79 2.50 -1.78 -11.40
CA PHE A 79 2.69 -0.52 -12.11
C PHE A 79 3.66 0.42 -11.41
N THR A 80 3.58 0.54 -10.08
CA THR A 80 4.52 1.39 -9.33
C THR A 80 5.94 0.87 -9.45
N ILE A 81 6.16 -0.43 -9.18
CA ILE A 81 7.48 -1.05 -9.28
C ILE A 81 8.06 -0.91 -10.69
N VAL A 82 7.27 -1.22 -11.72
CA VAL A 82 7.71 -1.10 -13.12
C VAL A 82 8.04 0.34 -13.46
N SER A 83 7.23 1.33 -13.05
CA SER A 83 7.53 2.74 -13.33
C SER A 83 8.83 3.21 -12.70
N VAL A 84 9.08 2.83 -11.42
CA VAL A 84 10.32 3.17 -10.71
C VAL A 84 11.51 2.52 -11.41
N LEU A 85 11.43 1.22 -11.72
CA LEU A 85 12.50 0.51 -12.41
C LEU A 85 12.81 1.10 -13.79
N VAL A 86 11.78 1.47 -14.56
CA VAL A 86 11.96 2.10 -15.87
C VAL A 86 12.66 3.45 -15.75
N VAL A 87 12.23 4.30 -14.81
CA VAL A 87 12.87 5.62 -14.59
C VAL A 87 14.33 5.46 -14.16
N PHE A 88 14.62 4.52 -13.25
CA PHE A 88 15.99 4.23 -12.82
C PHE A 88 16.85 3.62 -13.93
N ALA A 89 16.29 2.74 -14.77
CA ALA A 89 16.99 2.18 -15.93
C ALA A 89 17.34 3.26 -16.95
N VAL A 90 16.41 4.19 -17.22
CA VAL A 90 16.65 5.34 -18.10
C VAL A 90 17.73 6.26 -17.52
N ALA A 91 17.67 6.56 -16.22
CA ALA A 91 18.69 7.34 -15.52
C ALA A 91 20.09 6.70 -15.60
N LEU A 92 20.16 5.38 -15.39
CA LEU A 92 21.40 4.62 -15.56
C LEU A 92 21.89 4.64 -17.01
N GLY A 93 20.97 4.54 -17.97
CA GLY A 93 21.27 4.66 -19.40
C GLY A 93 21.92 5.99 -19.74
N PHE A 94 21.37 7.11 -19.23
CA PHE A 94 21.99 8.43 -19.39
C PHE A 94 23.39 8.50 -18.78
N ARG A 95 23.59 7.90 -17.61
CA ARG A 95 24.90 7.86 -16.96
C ARG A 95 25.93 7.05 -17.76
N LEU A 96 25.54 5.89 -18.30
CA LEU A 96 26.44 5.03 -19.05
C LEU A 96 26.73 5.57 -20.46
N ALA A 97 25.76 6.25 -21.10
CA ALA A 97 25.91 6.82 -22.44
C ALA A 97 26.60 8.20 -22.43
N GLY A 98 26.59 8.91 -21.30
CA GLY A 98 27.12 10.27 -21.19
C GLY A 98 28.64 10.42 -21.30
N GLY A 99 29.42 9.35 -21.15
CA GLY A 99 30.90 9.42 -21.18
C GLY A 99 31.48 10.41 -20.15
N ASP A 100 32.76 10.76 -20.28
CA ASP A 100 33.54 11.67 -19.39
C ASP A 100 33.01 13.13 -19.30
N SER A 101 31.76 13.38 -19.71
CA SER A 101 31.13 14.69 -19.55
C SER A 101 30.47 14.77 -18.16
N ASP A 102 31.05 15.58 -17.28
CA ASP A 102 30.51 15.90 -15.93
C ASP A 102 29.15 16.62 -15.96
N ALA A 103 28.54 16.80 -17.14
CA ALA A 103 27.30 17.56 -17.34
C ALA A 103 26.02 16.81 -16.92
N GLY A 104 26.08 15.47 -16.74
CA GLY A 104 24.91 14.66 -16.38
C GLY A 104 23.78 14.69 -17.43
N PRO A 105 22.58 14.13 -17.13
CA PRO A 105 21.46 14.15 -18.06
C PRO A 105 20.99 15.58 -18.39
N PRO A 106 20.40 15.83 -19.57
CA PRO A 106 19.89 17.16 -19.92
C PRO A 106 18.74 17.58 -18.99
N LEU A 107 18.54 18.90 -18.81
CA LEU A 107 17.55 19.47 -17.88
C LEU A 107 16.13 18.90 -18.08
N TRP A 108 15.69 18.75 -19.33
CA TRP A 108 14.36 18.21 -19.64
C TRP A 108 14.20 16.78 -19.12
N ALA A 109 15.24 15.94 -19.20
CA ALA A 109 15.21 14.57 -18.69
C ALA A 109 15.17 14.54 -17.16
N LYS A 110 15.87 15.46 -16.48
CA LYS A 110 15.78 15.62 -15.01
C LYS A 110 14.35 15.95 -14.58
N ILE A 111 13.70 16.91 -15.26
CA ILE A 111 12.33 17.33 -14.96
C ILE A 111 11.33 16.20 -15.23
N ILE A 112 11.45 15.51 -16.38
CA ILE A 112 10.56 14.38 -16.69
C ILE A 112 10.74 13.26 -15.67
N GLY A 113 11.97 12.90 -15.31
CA GLY A 113 12.24 11.87 -14.30
C GLY A 113 11.62 12.22 -12.94
N LEU A 114 11.78 13.47 -12.50
CA LEU A 114 11.19 13.98 -11.26
C LEU A 114 9.65 13.88 -11.26
N VAL A 115 9.01 14.39 -12.31
CA VAL A 115 7.54 14.44 -12.41
C VAL A 115 6.94 13.06 -12.64
N ALA A 116 7.56 12.21 -13.46
CA ALA A 116 7.06 10.88 -13.78
C ALA A 116 7.10 9.93 -12.57
N LEU A 117 8.07 10.12 -11.67
CA LEU A 117 8.23 9.30 -10.47
C LEU A 117 7.24 9.65 -9.36
N ALA A 118 6.72 10.88 -9.34
CA ALA A 118 5.88 11.37 -8.24
C ALA A 118 4.53 10.61 -8.13
N PRO A 119 3.69 10.48 -9.18
CA PRO A 119 2.40 9.78 -9.08
C PRO A 119 2.46 8.35 -8.55
N PRO A 120 3.34 7.46 -9.06
CA PRO A 120 3.40 6.09 -8.56
C PRO A 120 3.89 6.01 -7.11
N LEU A 121 4.83 6.86 -6.70
CA LEU A 121 5.33 6.89 -5.33
C LEU A 121 4.31 7.48 -4.35
N VAL A 122 3.60 8.54 -4.73
CA VAL A 122 2.55 9.15 -3.89
C VAL A 122 1.39 8.17 -3.71
N TRP A 123 0.94 7.51 -4.78
CA TRP A 123 -0.10 6.49 -4.69
C TRP A 123 0.33 5.32 -3.80
N ALA A 124 1.56 4.82 -3.96
CA ALA A 124 2.09 3.75 -3.12
C ALA A 124 2.19 4.21 -1.65
N GLY A 125 2.80 5.38 -1.41
CA GLY A 125 2.97 5.95 -0.07
C GLY A 125 1.63 6.09 0.65
N TYR A 126 0.63 6.70 0.01
CA TYR A 126 -0.72 6.78 0.56
C TYR A 126 -1.30 5.39 0.89
N SER A 127 -1.17 4.44 -0.04
CA SER A 127 -1.72 3.08 0.15
C SER A 127 -1.09 2.31 1.31
N PHE A 128 0.13 2.66 1.73
CA PHE A 128 0.81 2.03 2.88
C PHE A 128 0.60 2.76 4.20
N VAL A 129 0.35 4.06 4.15
CA VAL A 129 0.45 4.96 5.30
C VAL A 129 -0.89 5.53 5.75
N TYR A 130 -1.95 5.38 4.94
CA TYR A 130 -3.29 5.82 5.33
C TYR A 130 -3.76 5.14 6.62
N ASP A 131 -4.54 5.89 7.41
CA ASP A 131 -5.14 5.38 8.62
C ASP A 131 -6.26 4.39 8.28
N GLN A 132 -6.14 3.16 8.80
CA GLN A 132 -7.11 2.09 8.57
C GLN A 132 -8.40 2.28 9.38
N GLU A 133 -8.44 3.22 10.31
CA GLU A 133 -9.65 3.60 11.04
C GLU A 133 -10.54 4.56 10.24
N LEU A 134 -9.96 5.30 9.30
CA LEU A 134 -10.67 6.24 8.43
C LEU A 134 -11.11 5.59 7.11
N GLU A 135 -12.14 6.16 6.48
CA GLU A 135 -12.55 5.74 5.15
C GLU A 135 -11.50 6.17 4.11
N PRO A 136 -10.91 5.24 3.34
CA PRO A 136 -9.86 5.58 2.39
C PRO A 136 -10.46 6.25 1.13
N TYR A 137 -9.72 7.20 0.56
CA TYR A 137 -10.07 7.82 -0.72
C TYR A 137 -10.03 6.80 -1.86
N ARG A 138 -11.00 6.90 -2.79
CA ARG A 138 -11.14 5.98 -3.93
C ARG A 138 -11.51 6.72 -5.21
N GLY A 139 -11.39 6.02 -6.34
CA GLY A 139 -11.85 6.49 -7.63
C GLY A 139 -11.20 7.81 -8.08
N ASP A 140 -12.03 8.72 -8.57
CA ASP A 140 -11.59 10.01 -9.10
C ASP A 140 -11.02 10.93 -8.02
N GLU A 141 -11.54 10.87 -6.80
CA GLU A 141 -11.03 11.68 -5.69
C GLU A 141 -9.58 11.31 -5.34
N LEU A 142 -9.30 10.01 -5.20
CA LEU A 142 -7.94 9.53 -4.97
C LEU A 142 -7.01 9.96 -6.12
N ARG A 143 -7.45 9.81 -7.37
CA ARG A 143 -6.66 10.22 -8.54
C ARG A 143 -6.30 11.71 -8.48
N ASN A 144 -7.27 12.57 -8.21
CA ASN A 144 -7.05 14.02 -8.17
C ASN A 144 -6.11 14.42 -7.04
N ARG A 145 -6.26 13.84 -5.84
CA ARG A 145 -5.38 14.07 -4.69
C ARG A 145 -3.95 13.58 -4.94
N VAL A 146 -3.79 12.40 -5.55
CA VAL A 146 -2.48 11.88 -5.98
C VAL A 146 -1.82 12.82 -6.97
N ILE A 147 -2.53 13.28 -8.01
CA ILE A 147 -1.96 14.20 -9.00
C ILE A 147 -1.56 15.52 -8.33
N LEU A 148 -2.43 16.10 -7.50
CA LEU A 148 -2.15 17.34 -6.80
C LEU A 148 -0.91 17.23 -5.91
N SER A 149 -0.87 16.23 -5.03
CA SER A 149 0.27 15.99 -4.14
C SER A 149 1.56 15.73 -4.93
N SER A 150 1.49 14.96 -6.03
CA SER A 150 2.63 14.70 -6.91
C SER A 150 3.21 15.98 -7.51
N LEU A 151 2.34 16.85 -8.02
CA LEU A 151 2.74 18.14 -8.59
C LEU A 151 3.36 19.05 -7.52
N LEU A 152 2.76 19.12 -6.34
CA LEU A 152 3.26 19.95 -5.24
C LEU A 152 4.62 19.45 -4.73
N LEU A 153 4.81 18.14 -4.56
CA LEU A 153 6.10 17.58 -4.13
C LEU A 153 7.18 17.77 -5.21
N ALA A 154 6.85 17.59 -6.49
CA ALA A 154 7.77 17.91 -7.58
C ALA A 154 8.11 19.41 -7.62
N LEU A 155 7.13 20.29 -7.43
CA LEU A 155 7.33 21.73 -7.34
C LEU A 155 8.27 22.09 -6.19
N VAL A 156 8.10 21.50 -5.01
CA VAL A 156 9.00 21.73 -3.87
C VAL A 156 10.45 21.40 -4.26
N TRP A 157 10.69 20.28 -4.93
CA TRP A 157 12.03 19.94 -5.41
C TRP A 157 12.57 20.92 -6.46
N ILE A 158 11.73 21.33 -7.42
CA ILE A 158 12.12 22.30 -8.46
C ILE A 158 12.48 23.63 -7.82
N VAL A 159 11.62 24.18 -6.95
CA VAL A 159 11.87 25.43 -6.23
C VAL A 159 13.20 25.33 -5.47
N TYR A 160 13.46 24.20 -4.81
CA TYR A 160 14.72 23.98 -4.12
C TYR A 160 15.95 23.81 -5.00
N ALA A 161 15.79 23.47 -6.28
CA ALA A 161 16.90 23.49 -7.22
C ALA A 161 17.33 24.91 -7.61
N PHE A 162 16.50 25.94 -7.37
CA PHE A 162 16.75 27.33 -7.78
C PHE A 162 16.87 28.33 -6.60
N VAL A 163 16.13 28.12 -5.51
CA VAL A 163 16.12 29.06 -4.37
C VAL A 163 17.46 29.13 -3.64
N PRO A 164 18.15 28.02 -3.34
CA PRO A 164 19.45 28.08 -2.65
C PRO A 164 20.51 28.81 -3.46
N SER A 165 20.53 28.67 -4.79
CA SER A 165 21.48 29.43 -5.62
C SER A 165 21.23 30.93 -5.56
N TYR A 166 19.96 31.34 -5.54
CA TYR A 166 19.60 32.75 -5.41
C TYR A 166 19.87 33.32 -4.00
N VAL A 167 19.53 32.57 -2.94
CA VAL A 167 19.64 33.04 -1.55
C VAL A 167 21.07 33.00 -1.03
N LEU A 168 21.87 32.04 -1.49
CA LEU A 168 23.26 31.85 -1.07
C LEU A 168 24.27 32.43 -2.06
N GLU A 169 23.80 33.13 -3.09
CA GLU A 169 24.63 33.74 -4.14
C GLU A 169 25.58 32.72 -4.81
N LEU A 170 25.07 31.52 -5.09
CA LEU A 170 25.81 30.45 -5.77
C LEU A 170 25.52 30.47 -7.27
N ASP A 171 26.52 30.16 -8.09
CA ASP A 171 26.30 30.02 -9.53
C ASP A 171 25.47 28.76 -9.82
N HIS A 172 25.74 27.67 -9.11
CA HIS A 172 25.01 26.41 -9.22
C HIS A 172 24.61 25.86 -7.85
N ALA A 173 23.40 25.33 -7.74
CA ALA A 173 22.93 24.71 -6.49
C ALA A 173 23.88 23.60 -5.98
N ALA A 174 24.60 22.93 -6.87
CA ALA A 174 25.56 21.88 -6.51
C ALA A 174 26.80 22.39 -5.74
N GLU A 175 27.06 23.70 -5.72
CA GLU A 175 28.15 24.31 -4.94
C GLU A 175 27.87 24.36 -3.44
N MET A 176 26.61 24.12 -3.03
CA MET A 176 26.25 24.13 -1.62
C MET A 176 27.00 23.03 -0.84
N SER A 177 27.38 23.32 0.40
CA SER A 177 27.98 22.31 1.27
C SER A 177 26.97 21.22 1.65
N TYR A 178 27.44 20.02 1.95
CA TYR A 178 26.57 18.91 2.40
C TYR A 178 25.77 19.25 3.67
N THR A 179 26.32 20.08 4.56
CA THR A 179 25.61 20.53 5.77
C THR A 179 24.42 21.41 5.40
N VAL A 180 24.61 22.36 4.48
CA VAL A 180 23.54 23.26 4.02
C VAL A 180 22.48 22.48 3.25
N PHE A 181 22.90 21.57 2.37
CA PHE A 181 21.99 20.64 1.69
C PHE A 181 21.14 19.84 2.69
N GLY A 182 21.74 19.30 3.75
CA GLY A 182 21.02 18.55 4.78
C GLY A 182 19.97 19.38 5.52
N ILE A 183 20.30 20.63 5.90
CA ILE A 183 19.36 21.55 6.55
C ILE A 183 18.19 21.85 5.62
N ILE A 184 18.48 22.19 4.37
CA ILE A 184 17.50 22.43 3.32
C ILE A 184 16.59 21.22 3.11
N PHE A 185 17.17 20.03 3.03
CA PHE A 185 16.43 18.78 2.86
C PHE A 185 15.48 18.50 4.03
N CYS A 186 15.87 18.81 5.27
CA CYS A 186 14.97 18.73 6.42
C CYS A 186 13.77 19.69 6.29
N VAL A 187 13.98 20.91 5.78
CA VAL A 187 12.88 21.85 5.52
C VAL A 187 11.99 21.34 4.40
N MET A 188 12.56 20.76 3.33
CA MET A 188 11.80 20.09 2.26
C MET A 188 10.90 18.99 2.81
N LEU A 189 11.43 18.14 3.69
CA LEU A 189 10.67 17.09 4.35
C LEU A 189 9.51 17.66 5.18
N GLY A 190 9.74 18.75 5.92
CA GLY A 190 8.68 19.42 6.68
C GLY A 190 7.56 19.96 5.79
N ILE A 191 7.91 20.65 4.70
CA ILE A 191 6.93 21.19 3.73
C ILE A 191 6.20 20.05 3.02
N GLY A 192 6.92 19.01 2.59
CA GLY A 192 6.34 17.85 1.95
C GLY A 192 5.40 17.07 2.87
N ALA A 193 5.76 16.92 4.15
CA ALA A 193 4.91 16.32 5.15
C ALA A 193 3.62 17.12 5.34
N PHE A 194 3.72 18.45 5.43
CA PHE A 194 2.55 19.32 5.49
C PHE A 194 1.64 19.18 4.27
N ILE A 195 2.21 19.14 3.05
CA ILE A 195 1.45 18.89 1.81
C ILE A 195 0.71 17.54 1.89
N ALA A 196 1.39 16.48 2.32
CA ALA A 196 0.82 15.15 2.41
C ALA A 196 -0.32 15.07 3.45
N VAL A 197 -0.12 15.66 4.63
CA VAL A 197 -1.16 15.81 5.67
C VAL A 197 -2.36 16.59 5.14
N ALA A 198 -2.14 17.73 4.50
CA ALA A 198 -3.21 18.57 3.98
C ALA A 198 -3.98 17.90 2.81
N THR A 199 -3.30 17.09 2.01
CA THR A 199 -3.91 16.47 0.81
C THR A 199 -4.61 15.15 1.11
N PHE A 200 -4.13 14.40 2.10
CA PHE A 200 -4.60 13.04 2.38
C PHE A 200 -5.09 12.84 3.81
N GLU A 201 -5.15 13.89 4.62
CA GLU A 201 -5.58 13.86 6.03
C GLU A 201 -4.79 12.84 6.86
N LEU A 202 -3.52 12.66 6.51
CA LEU A 202 -2.61 11.75 7.21
C LEU A 202 -2.20 12.32 8.56
N GLU A 203 -1.83 11.43 9.49
CA GLU A 203 -1.05 11.83 10.65
C GLU A 203 0.32 12.39 10.23
N VAL A 204 0.96 13.19 11.08
CA VAL A 204 2.25 13.84 10.78
C VAL A 204 3.33 12.84 10.39
N ILE A 205 3.43 11.70 11.09
CA ILE A 205 4.38 10.62 10.76
C ILE A 205 4.07 10.03 9.39
N GLY A 206 2.78 9.93 9.06
CA GLY A 206 2.34 9.44 7.78
C GLY A 206 2.67 10.40 6.62
N GLY A 207 2.43 11.70 6.83
CA GLY A 207 2.84 12.72 5.88
C GLY A 207 4.37 12.73 5.67
N LEU A 208 5.14 12.61 6.75
CA LEU A 208 6.60 12.57 6.70
C LEU A 208 7.12 11.34 5.96
N THR A 209 6.52 10.17 6.17
CA THR A 209 6.91 8.93 5.45
C THR A 209 6.60 9.00 3.97
N LEU A 210 5.45 9.57 3.56
CA LEU A 210 5.12 9.79 2.16
C LEU A 210 6.08 10.79 1.50
N ALA A 211 6.32 11.94 2.14
CA ALA A 211 7.26 12.94 1.65
C ALA A 211 8.70 12.38 1.56
N GLY A 212 9.12 11.65 2.60
CA GLY A 212 10.42 10.98 2.65
C GLY A 212 10.59 9.95 1.54
N LEU A 213 9.57 9.11 1.30
CA LEU A 213 9.58 8.13 0.21
C LEU A 213 9.87 8.82 -1.13
N TYR A 214 9.18 9.92 -1.42
CA TYR A 214 9.42 10.66 -2.66
C TYR A 214 10.81 11.29 -2.70
N PHE A 215 11.16 12.16 -1.74
CA PHE A 215 12.40 12.93 -1.80
C PHE A 215 13.65 12.06 -1.70
N LEU A 216 13.66 11.02 -0.87
CA LEU A 216 14.78 10.07 -0.82
C LEU A 216 14.93 9.31 -2.13
N THR A 217 13.82 8.93 -2.78
CA THR A 217 13.91 8.27 -4.09
C THR A 217 14.45 9.23 -5.16
N VAL A 218 14.12 10.53 -5.09
CA VAL A 218 14.71 11.54 -5.99
C VAL A 218 16.21 11.73 -5.72
N VAL A 219 16.65 11.73 -4.45
CA VAL A 219 18.09 11.72 -4.11
C VAL A 219 18.77 10.49 -4.71
N LEU A 220 18.19 9.29 -4.55
CA LEU A 220 18.71 8.07 -5.16
C LEU A 220 18.76 8.15 -6.68
N LEU A 221 17.74 8.73 -7.32
CA LEU A 221 17.70 8.93 -8.76
C LEU A 221 18.81 9.87 -9.23
N ALA A 222 19.08 10.95 -8.50
CA ALA A 222 20.18 11.86 -8.77
C ALA A 222 21.54 11.14 -8.64
N LEU A 223 21.73 10.35 -7.58
CA LEU A 223 22.93 9.54 -7.40
C LEU A 223 23.13 8.53 -8.51
N VAL A 224 22.07 7.82 -8.95
CA VAL A 224 22.14 6.84 -10.04
C VAL A 224 22.41 7.51 -11.38
N SER A 225 21.82 8.67 -11.65
CA SER A 225 22.05 9.44 -12.89
C SER A 225 23.37 10.20 -12.93
N GLY A 226 24.13 10.24 -11.83
CA GLY A 226 25.40 10.97 -11.75
C GLY A 226 25.23 12.48 -11.56
N VAL A 227 24.05 12.94 -11.14
CA VAL A 227 23.81 14.34 -10.83
C VAL A 227 24.38 14.67 -9.46
N THR A 228 25.30 15.62 -9.42
CA THR A 228 25.85 16.20 -8.18
C THR A 228 24.82 17.12 -7.53
N LEU A 229 24.42 16.80 -6.30
CA LEU A 229 23.44 17.59 -5.54
C LEU A 229 24.09 18.67 -4.65
N ALA A 230 25.32 18.43 -4.20
CA ALA A 230 26.05 19.29 -3.27
C ALA A 230 27.56 18.95 -3.31
N GLY A 231 28.40 19.89 -2.85
CA GLY A 231 29.83 19.67 -2.61
C GLY A 231 30.76 19.96 -3.79
N ILE A 232 30.30 20.64 -4.85
CA ILE A 232 31.19 21.17 -5.89
C ILE A 232 31.98 22.37 -5.33
N SER A 233 33.29 22.42 -5.58
CA SER A 233 34.10 23.59 -5.26
C SER A 233 33.73 24.74 -6.21
N PRO A 234 33.49 25.97 -5.70
CA PRO A 234 33.16 27.10 -6.56
C PRO A 234 34.30 27.34 -7.55
N ALA A 235 33.97 27.57 -8.82
CA ALA A 235 34.96 27.96 -9.81
C ALA A 235 35.50 29.35 -9.41
N VAL A 236 36.82 29.43 -9.22
CA VAL A 236 37.54 30.68 -8.90
C VAL A 236 37.52 31.62 -10.09
#